data_AF-A0A2W4N5K5-F1
#
_entry.id   AF-A0A2W4N5K5-F1
#
_cell.length_a   1.000
_cell.length_b   1.000
_cell.length_c   1.000
_cell.angle_alpha   90.00
_cell.angle_beta   90.00
_cell.angle_gamma   90.00
#
_symmetry.space_group_name_H-M   'P 1'
#
loop_
_entity.id
_entity.type
_entity.pdbx_description
1 polymer ?
#
loop_
_entity_poly.entity_id
_entity_poly.type
_entity_poly.pdbx_seq_one_letter_code
_entity_poly.pdbx_strand_id
1 'polypeptide(L)'
;MSRRTRRARAAPVTWRTRAAPVTRRPQTAPATRRFQTAPGGEPVRFVDEFRQQPLAQGLARALARAAERLPRPIQIMEVCGGHTHAIFRFGLHDLLPPQVRLIHGPGCPVCVTPRSRVEQAIAIARQPGVILTCFGDMLRVPGRRTSLLGARAEGADVRMVYSALDALEIARAHPDRQVVWFAIGFETTIPGNAMAALRARGMGLRNFYLLTSQVLLPPALRAILDAPDVRVDAFIGPGHVSTIIGTEPYRFVAEEYGRPVVISGFEPLDLLQSILMIVRQLVEGRAEVEVQYRRAVPPRGNPIALRAMAEVFRPVTQEWRGLGVLPESGLGLRPEFAEMDADRAFPDIAPGELPDPRACACGEILRGVRTPPECPVFGTGCTPEHPLGACMVSPEGACAAYYRYRPHRDGREGAPAAATPASGAAAATFAAGRAAPGGESR
;
A
#
# COMPACT_ATOMS: atom_id res chain seq x y z
N MET A 1 -11.71 31.39 35.61
CA MET A 1 -10.48 31.93 35.00
C MET A 1 -9.90 30.89 34.03
N SER A 2 -9.69 31.32 32.80
CA SER A 2 -9.26 30.59 31.59
C SER A 2 -8.17 29.51 31.79
N ARG A 3 -8.48 28.26 31.42
CA ARG A 3 -7.46 27.23 31.13
C ARG A 3 -7.06 27.35 29.66
N ARG A 4 -5.85 27.89 29.44
CA ARG A 4 -5.20 27.97 28.13
C ARG A 4 -5.06 26.57 27.51
N THR A 5 -5.76 26.35 26.41
CA THR A 5 -5.51 25.25 25.47
C THR A 5 -4.15 25.46 24.80
N ARG A 6 -3.15 24.65 25.17
CA ARG A 6 -1.90 24.55 24.40
C ARG A 6 -2.21 23.80 23.09
N ARG A 7 -2.44 24.54 22.01
CA ARG A 7 -2.27 24.01 20.65
C ARG A 7 -0.79 23.71 20.46
N ALA A 8 -0.39 22.44 20.54
CA ALA A 8 0.90 21.99 20.05
C ALA A 8 0.90 22.18 18.52
N ARG A 9 1.79 23.04 18.01
CA ARG A 9 2.03 23.15 16.58
C ARG A 9 2.75 21.87 16.13
N ALA A 10 2.13 21.12 15.22
CA ALA A 10 2.75 19.98 14.57
C ALA A 10 4.08 20.42 13.92
N ALA A 11 5.16 19.69 14.20
CA ALA A 11 6.38 19.81 13.43
C ALA A 11 6.12 19.14 12.06
N PRO A 12 6.36 19.81 10.93
CA PRO A 12 6.19 19.19 9.62
C PRO A 12 7.12 17.98 9.52
N VAL A 13 6.64 16.89 8.91
CA VAL A 13 7.46 15.72 8.56
C VAL A 13 8.45 16.18 7.47
N THR A 14 9.59 16.72 7.88
CA THR A 14 10.60 17.24 6.95
C THR A 14 11.51 16.12 6.48
N TRP A 15 11.43 15.76 5.20
CA TRP A 15 12.36 14.86 4.50
C TRP A 15 13.75 15.48 4.23
N ARG A 16 14.28 16.30 5.14
CA ARG A 16 15.58 16.98 4.92
C ARG A 16 16.74 16.05 5.23
N THR A 17 17.30 15.43 4.20
CA THR A 17 18.64 14.84 4.27
C THR A 17 19.68 15.96 4.15
N ARG A 18 20.55 16.12 5.16
CA ARG A 18 21.76 16.94 5.03
C ARG A 18 22.73 16.21 4.10
N ALA A 19 22.96 16.75 2.90
CA ALA A 19 23.98 16.26 1.99
C ALA A 19 25.36 16.73 2.45
N ALA A 20 26.33 15.81 2.57
CA ALA A 20 27.75 16.13 2.68
C ALA A 20 28.43 15.93 1.32
N PRO A 21 29.45 16.72 0.94
CA PRO A 21 30.10 16.61 -0.35
C PRO A 21 31.05 15.39 -0.37
N VAL A 22 30.96 14.57 -1.42
CA VAL A 22 31.85 13.42 -1.63
C VAL A 22 32.97 13.82 -2.60
N THR A 23 34.21 13.81 -2.11
CA THR A 23 35.42 13.93 -2.93
C THR A 23 35.69 12.62 -3.67
N ARG A 24 35.91 12.70 -4.99
CA ARG A 24 36.25 11.54 -5.86
C ARG A 24 37.64 10.98 -5.52
N ARG A 25 37.73 9.65 -5.38
CA ARG A 25 38.99 8.89 -5.55
C ARG A 25 38.79 7.81 -6.64
N PRO A 26 39.85 7.43 -7.40
CA PRO A 26 39.73 6.51 -8.52
C PRO A 26 39.65 5.05 -8.06
N GLN A 27 38.80 4.24 -8.70
CA GLN A 27 38.67 2.80 -8.45
C GLN A 27 39.53 2.02 -9.44
N THR A 28 40.36 1.11 -8.91
CA THR A 28 40.99 0.00 -9.65
C THR A 28 40.03 -1.20 -9.71
N ALA A 29 39.89 -1.80 -10.89
CA ALA A 29 38.96 -2.90 -11.17
C ALA A 29 39.47 -4.26 -10.64
N PRO A 30 38.60 -5.16 -10.11
CA PRO A 30 38.93 -6.56 -9.93
C PRO A 30 38.36 -7.44 -11.06
N ALA A 31 39.10 -8.52 -11.33
CA ALA A 31 38.94 -9.44 -12.45
C ALA A 31 37.63 -10.27 -12.44
N THR A 32 37.11 -10.53 -13.63
CA THR A 32 35.92 -11.33 -13.93
C THR A 32 36.18 -12.84 -13.75
N ARG A 33 35.45 -13.52 -12.85
CA ARG A 33 35.24 -14.97 -12.91
C ARG A 33 33.89 -15.27 -13.57
N ARG A 34 33.91 -16.03 -14.67
CA ARG A 34 32.72 -16.54 -15.37
C ARG A 34 32.06 -17.64 -14.53
N PHE A 35 30.77 -17.49 -14.22
CA PHE A 35 29.94 -18.59 -13.73
C PHE A 35 29.31 -19.30 -14.93
N GLN A 36 29.65 -20.57 -15.13
CA GLN A 36 28.95 -21.50 -16.02
C GLN A 36 27.75 -22.10 -15.27
N THR A 37 26.62 -22.17 -15.93
CA THR A 37 25.34 -22.71 -15.43
C THR A 37 25.31 -24.23 -15.52
N ALA A 38 24.98 -24.92 -14.42
CA ALA A 38 24.62 -26.34 -14.42
C ALA A 38 23.08 -26.51 -14.57
N PRO A 39 22.59 -27.55 -15.26
CA PRO A 39 21.16 -27.77 -15.45
C PRO A 39 20.59 -28.60 -14.28
N GLY A 40 19.61 -28.03 -13.58
CA GLY A 40 18.95 -28.63 -12.42
C GLY A 40 18.43 -27.53 -11.52
N GLY A 41 17.18 -27.11 -11.72
CA GLY A 41 16.57 -26.02 -10.96
C GLY A 41 16.35 -26.43 -9.50
N GLU A 42 17.21 -25.96 -8.60
CA GLU A 42 16.90 -25.95 -7.18
C GLU A 42 15.70 -25.01 -6.92
N PRO A 43 14.70 -25.42 -6.13
CA PRO A 43 13.63 -24.52 -5.71
C PRO A 43 14.19 -23.36 -4.89
N VAL A 44 13.54 -22.20 -4.96
CA VAL A 44 13.95 -20.95 -4.31
C VAL A 44 14.08 -21.14 -2.78
N ARG A 45 15.33 -21.22 -2.30
CA ARG A 45 15.76 -21.57 -0.92
C ARG A 45 15.36 -20.62 0.23
N PHE A 46 14.35 -19.76 0.10
CA PHE A 46 14.09 -18.70 1.09
C PHE A 46 12.63 -18.49 1.51
N VAL A 47 11.66 -19.26 1.00
CA VAL A 47 10.24 -19.09 1.36
C VAL A 47 9.73 -20.23 2.24
N ASP A 48 10.14 -21.46 1.95
CA ASP A 48 9.62 -22.67 2.63
C ASP A 48 9.98 -22.71 4.12
N GLU A 49 11.13 -22.16 4.50
CA GLU A 49 11.57 -22.05 5.90
C GLU A 49 10.62 -21.20 6.75
N PHE A 50 10.01 -20.17 6.14
CA PHE A 50 9.07 -19.26 6.81
C PHE A 50 7.63 -19.76 6.82
N ARG A 51 7.40 -21.00 6.36
CA ARG A 51 6.10 -21.68 6.33
C ARG A 51 6.09 -23.01 7.10
N GLN A 52 7.17 -23.32 7.81
CA GLN A 52 7.28 -24.57 8.55
C GLN A 52 6.25 -24.67 9.67
N GLN A 53 5.33 -25.63 9.54
CA GLN A 53 4.26 -25.87 10.51
C GLN A 53 4.77 -26.12 11.94
N PRO A 54 5.84 -26.90 12.19
CA PRO A 54 6.35 -27.10 13.55
C PRO A 54 6.81 -25.80 14.22
N LEU A 55 7.45 -24.91 13.45
CA LEU A 55 7.88 -23.60 13.94
C LEU A 55 6.68 -22.70 14.23
N ALA A 56 5.66 -22.72 13.37
CA ALA A 56 4.44 -21.94 13.57
C ALA A 56 3.72 -22.35 14.86
N GLN A 57 3.59 -23.66 15.10
CA GLN A 57 3.03 -24.19 16.35
C GLN A 57 3.90 -23.84 17.56
N GLY A 58 5.23 -23.85 17.41
CA GLY A 58 6.16 -23.41 18.46
C GLY A 58 5.96 -21.94 18.84
N LEU A 59 5.84 -21.05 17.84
CA LEU A 59 5.54 -19.64 18.04
C LEU A 59 4.16 -19.42 18.65
N ALA A 60 3.12 -20.13 18.19
CA ALA A 60 1.78 -20.05 18.76
C ALA A 60 1.76 -20.45 20.24
N ARG A 61 2.45 -21.53 20.62
CA ARG A 61 2.60 -21.93 22.03
C ARG A 61 3.36 -20.89 22.85
N ALA A 62 4.42 -20.29 22.30
CA ALA A 62 5.16 -19.23 22.98
C ALA A 62 4.32 -17.96 23.15
N LEU A 63 3.52 -17.62 22.14
CA LEU A 63 2.58 -16.50 22.16
C LEU A 63 1.49 -16.72 23.21
N ALA A 64 0.88 -17.90 23.27
CA ALA A 64 -0.12 -18.23 24.29
C ALA A 64 0.42 -18.04 25.71
N ARG A 65 1.61 -18.59 26.02
CA ARG A 65 2.26 -18.42 27.33
C ARG A 65 2.60 -16.96 27.65
N ALA A 66 3.04 -16.18 26.64
CA ALA A 66 3.31 -14.77 26.84
C ALA A 66 2.02 -13.97 27.09
N ALA A 67 0.94 -14.30 26.37
CA ALA A 67 -0.34 -13.62 26.47
C ALA A 67 -1.05 -13.85 27.82
N GLU A 68 -0.80 -14.96 28.52
CA GLU A 68 -1.28 -15.20 29.89
C GLU A 68 -0.82 -14.14 30.89
N ARG A 69 0.32 -13.48 30.62
CA ARG A 69 0.90 -12.44 31.46
C ARG A 69 0.39 -11.04 31.12
N LEU A 70 -0.46 -10.90 30.09
CA LEU A 70 -1.06 -9.61 29.75
C LEU A 70 -2.05 -9.20 30.84
N PRO A 71 -2.06 -7.91 31.25
CA PRO A 71 -2.99 -7.44 32.28
C PRO A 71 -4.45 -7.39 31.80
N ARG A 72 -4.66 -7.42 30.47
CA ARG A 72 -5.97 -7.42 29.82
C ARG A 72 -5.85 -7.91 28.37
N PRO A 73 -6.95 -8.30 27.72
CA PRO A 73 -6.97 -8.48 26.27
C PRO A 73 -6.50 -7.23 25.53
N ILE A 74 -5.84 -7.46 24.40
CA ILE A 74 -5.22 -6.43 23.57
C ILE A 74 -5.74 -6.46 22.14
N GLN A 75 -5.68 -5.30 21.50
CA GLN A 75 -6.04 -5.14 20.09
C GLN A 75 -4.81 -4.70 19.29
N ILE A 76 -4.38 -5.54 18.36
CA ILE A 76 -3.23 -5.28 17.49
C ILE A 76 -3.75 -4.96 16.09
N MET A 77 -3.43 -3.77 15.59
CA MET A 77 -3.84 -3.37 14.24
C MET A 77 -2.71 -3.63 13.24
N GLU A 78 -2.98 -4.42 12.21
CA GLU A 78 -2.12 -4.43 11.03
C GLU A 78 -2.58 -3.36 10.05
N VAL A 79 -1.64 -2.75 9.34
CA VAL A 79 -1.90 -1.65 8.41
C VAL A 79 -1.30 -1.93 7.04
N CYS A 80 -1.44 -3.17 6.58
CA CYS A 80 -0.99 -3.59 5.26
C CYS A 80 -1.91 -4.66 4.68
N GLY A 81 -2.51 -4.39 3.53
CA GLY A 81 -3.37 -5.35 2.85
C GLY A 81 -2.71 -6.70 2.57
N GLY A 82 -1.39 -6.73 2.35
CA GLY A 82 -0.62 -7.97 2.26
C GLY A 82 -0.57 -8.77 3.56
N HIS A 83 -0.52 -8.10 4.72
CA HIS A 83 -0.66 -8.76 6.03
C HIS A 83 -2.08 -9.25 6.24
N THR A 84 -3.10 -8.44 5.93
CA THR A 84 -4.52 -8.89 5.92
C THR A 84 -4.66 -10.19 5.14
N HIS A 85 -4.16 -10.21 3.90
CA HIS A 85 -4.23 -11.38 3.02
C HIS A 85 -3.54 -12.59 3.62
N ALA A 86 -2.32 -12.43 4.14
CA ALA A 86 -1.56 -13.52 4.73
C ALA A 86 -2.23 -14.08 6.00
N ILE A 87 -2.76 -13.22 6.87
CA ILE A 87 -3.48 -13.63 8.10
C ILE A 87 -4.67 -14.54 7.76
N PHE A 88 -5.46 -14.18 6.74
CA PHE A 88 -6.59 -15.01 6.32
C PHE A 88 -6.16 -16.25 5.57
N ARG A 89 -5.25 -16.11 4.59
CA ARG A 89 -4.77 -17.22 3.76
C ARG A 89 -4.18 -18.37 4.59
N PHE A 90 -3.47 -18.05 5.66
CA PHE A 90 -2.82 -19.03 6.53
C PHE A 90 -3.59 -19.33 7.81
N GLY A 91 -4.82 -18.82 7.97
CA GLY A 91 -5.64 -19.08 9.15
C GLY A 91 -5.00 -18.62 10.46
N LEU A 92 -4.19 -17.55 10.44
CA LEU A 92 -3.40 -17.17 11.62
C LEU A 92 -4.27 -16.77 12.80
N HIS A 93 -5.49 -16.30 12.56
CA HIS A 93 -6.48 -15.98 13.58
C HIS A 93 -6.82 -17.18 14.48
N ASP A 94 -6.82 -18.39 13.94
CA ASP A 94 -7.10 -19.62 14.68
C ASP A 94 -5.93 -20.05 15.59
N LEU A 95 -4.73 -19.49 15.35
CA LEU A 95 -3.53 -19.77 16.14
C LEU A 95 -3.32 -18.76 17.28
N LEU A 96 -4.11 -17.69 17.33
CA LEU A 96 -3.96 -16.65 18.34
C LEU A 96 -4.69 -17.02 19.64
N PRO A 97 -4.10 -16.70 20.79
CA PRO A 97 -4.79 -16.86 22.07
C PRO A 97 -5.94 -15.85 22.19
N PRO A 98 -7.00 -16.14 22.96
CA PRO A 98 -8.20 -15.29 23.04
C PRO A 98 -7.95 -13.87 23.55
N GLN A 99 -6.82 -13.63 24.22
CA GLN A 99 -6.37 -12.33 24.68
C GLN A 99 -5.88 -11.42 23.55
N VAL A 100 -5.57 -11.95 22.37
CA VAL A 100 -4.99 -11.20 21.25
C VAL A 100 -6.00 -11.13 20.12
N ARG A 101 -6.52 -9.93 19.86
CA ARG A 101 -7.40 -9.66 18.73
C ARG A 101 -6.65 -8.88 17.65
N LEU A 102 -6.73 -9.35 16.41
CA LEU A 102 -6.23 -8.58 15.26
C LEU A 102 -7.33 -7.64 14.73
N ILE A 103 -6.91 -6.45 14.33
CA ILE A 103 -7.70 -5.44 13.65
C ILE A 103 -7.07 -5.17 12.28
N HIS A 104 -7.91 -5.02 11.26
CA HIS A 104 -7.48 -4.64 9.92
C HIS A 104 -7.63 -3.13 9.75
N GLY A 105 -6.50 -2.43 9.69
CA GLY A 105 -6.46 -0.98 9.52
C GLY A 105 -6.55 -0.54 8.06
N PRO A 106 -6.23 0.74 7.78
CA PRO A 106 -6.33 1.33 6.45
C PRO A 106 -5.11 0.99 5.58
N GLY A 107 -4.75 -0.30 5.50
CA GLY A 107 -3.55 -0.81 4.85
C GLY A 107 -3.65 -1.07 3.34
N CYS A 108 -4.79 -0.72 2.72
CA CYS A 108 -5.09 -0.97 1.31
C CYS A 108 -5.29 0.38 0.59
N PRO A 109 -4.38 0.81 -0.31
CA PRO A 109 -4.45 2.15 -0.94
C PRO A 109 -5.72 2.33 -1.79
N VAL A 110 -6.18 1.26 -2.42
CA VAL A 110 -7.45 1.20 -3.17
C VAL A 110 -8.64 1.45 -2.26
N CYS A 111 -8.63 0.83 -1.08
CA CYS A 111 -9.72 0.88 -0.13
C CYS A 111 -9.86 2.27 0.49
N VAL A 112 -8.74 2.96 0.71
CA VAL A 112 -8.72 4.32 1.27
C VAL A 112 -8.91 5.42 0.23
N THR A 113 -8.88 5.10 -1.06
CA THR A 113 -9.10 6.08 -2.13
C THR A 113 -10.53 6.64 -2.04
N PRO A 114 -10.71 7.97 -1.93
CA PRO A 114 -12.02 8.59 -1.86
C PRO A 114 -12.90 8.25 -3.06
N ARG A 115 -14.19 8.04 -2.82
CA ARG A 115 -15.16 7.77 -3.88
C ARG A 115 -15.30 8.96 -4.85
N SER A 116 -15.18 10.19 -4.33
CA SER A 116 -15.10 11.44 -5.10
C SER A 116 -13.98 11.39 -6.16
N ARG A 117 -12.81 10.89 -5.77
CA ARG A 117 -11.65 10.78 -6.65
C ARG A 117 -11.81 9.70 -7.72
N VAL A 118 -12.47 8.58 -7.39
CA VAL A 118 -12.85 7.56 -8.38
C VAL A 118 -13.83 8.12 -9.40
N GLU A 119 -14.82 8.89 -8.95
CA GLU A 119 -15.78 9.55 -9.86
C GLU A 119 -15.07 10.55 -10.80
N GLN A 120 -14.09 11.30 -10.28
CA GLN A 120 -13.28 12.19 -11.10
C GLN A 120 -12.49 11.42 -12.17
N ALA A 121 -11.87 10.29 -11.83
CA ALA A 121 -11.17 9.44 -12.79
C ALA A 121 -12.12 8.90 -13.88
N ILE A 122 -13.35 8.51 -13.52
CA ILE A 122 -14.40 8.09 -14.46
C ILE A 122 -14.79 9.24 -15.40
N ALA A 123 -14.94 10.46 -14.87
CA ALA A 123 -15.29 11.63 -15.68
C ALA A 123 -14.16 12.04 -16.63
N ILE A 124 -12.89 11.95 -16.20
CA ILE A 124 -11.72 12.17 -17.04
C ILE A 124 -11.64 11.11 -18.15
N ALA A 125 -11.85 9.83 -17.83
CA ALA A 125 -11.82 8.76 -18.81
C ALA A 125 -12.84 8.91 -19.95
N ARG A 126 -13.96 9.60 -19.70
CA ARG A 126 -15.00 9.87 -20.69
C ARG A 126 -14.68 11.06 -21.60
N GLN A 127 -13.61 11.83 -21.33
CA GLN A 127 -13.24 12.93 -22.21
C GLN A 127 -12.75 12.43 -23.57
N PRO A 128 -13.13 13.08 -24.67
CA PRO A 128 -12.60 12.75 -25.99
C PRO A 128 -11.07 12.83 -26.01
N GLY A 129 -10.42 11.86 -26.66
CA GLY A 129 -8.96 11.85 -26.78
C GLY A 129 -8.20 11.39 -25.54
N VAL A 130 -8.87 11.08 -24.43
CA VAL A 130 -8.21 10.58 -23.21
C VAL A 130 -8.00 9.05 -23.27
N ILE A 131 -6.89 8.59 -22.68
CA ILE A 131 -6.66 7.21 -22.27
C ILE A 131 -6.40 7.23 -20.77
N LEU A 132 -7.31 6.69 -19.96
CA LEU A 132 -7.09 6.56 -18.52
C LEU A 132 -6.42 5.21 -18.24
N THR A 133 -5.34 5.23 -17.47
CA THR A 133 -4.65 4.03 -17.01
C THR A 133 -4.78 3.89 -15.50
N CYS A 134 -4.99 2.65 -15.03
CA CYS A 134 -5.12 2.36 -13.59
C CYS A 134 -4.65 0.93 -13.27
N PHE A 135 -4.49 0.63 -11.97
CA PHE A 135 -4.33 -0.75 -11.51
C PHE A 135 -5.61 -1.56 -11.72
N GLY A 136 -5.48 -2.89 -11.76
CA GLY A 136 -6.59 -3.80 -12.09
C GLY A 136 -7.72 -3.81 -11.07
N ASP A 137 -7.40 -3.69 -9.78
CA ASP A 137 -8.41 -3.59 -8.72
C ASP A 137 -9.21 -2.28 -8.78
N MET A 138 -8.56 -1.18 -9.16
CA MET A 138 -9.24 0.10 -9.35
C MET A 138 -10.32 0.08 -10.42
N LEU A 139 -10.26 -0.82 -11.41
CA LEU A 139 -11.28 -0.96 -12.44
C LEU A 139 -12.69 -1.15 -11.85
N ARG A 140 -12.79 -1.87 -10.73
CA ARG A 140 -14.07 -2.31 -10.18
C ARG A 140 -14.53 -1.48 -8.98
N VAL A 141 -13.75 -0.48 -8.56
CA VAL A 141 -14.15 0.39 -7.45
C VAL A 141 -15.37 1.22 -7.86
N PRO A 142 -16.47 1.20 -7.09
CA PRO A 142 -17.69 1.90 -7.47
C PRO A 142 -17.53 3.41 -7.32
N GLY A 143 -17.86 4.15 -8.38
CA GLY A 143 -18.10 5.60 -8.38
C GLY A 143 -19.54 5.91 -7.97
N ARG A 144 -20.13 6.97 -8.53
CA ARG A 144 -21.52 7.37 -8.25
C ARG A 144 -22.53 6.40 -8.83
N ARG A 145 -22.41 6.10 -10.13
CA ARG A 145 -23.35 5.26 -10.91
C ARG A 145 -22.70 4.05 -11.56
N THR A 146 -21.41 4.13 -11.83
CA THR A 146 -20.64 3.11 -12.57
C THR A 146 -19.24 3.00 -11.95
N SER A 147 -18.44 2.08 -12.47
CA SER A 147 -17.01 1.94 -12.17
C SER A 147 -16.17 2.29 -13.39
N LEU A 148 -14.85 2.29 -13.27
CA LEU A 148 -13.95 2.44 -14.43
C LEU A 148 -14.15 1.31 -15.46
N LEU A 149 -14.45 0.09 -14.99
CA LEU A 149 -14.81 -1.04 -15.85
C LEU A 149 -16.13 -0.79 -16.59
N GLY A 150 -17.13 -0.22 -15.90
CA GLY A 150 -18.40 0.15 -16.54
C GLY A 150 -18.23 1.28 -17.55
N ALA A 151 -17.46 2.33 -17.23
CA ALA A 151 -17.12 3.38 -18.18
C ALA A 151 -16.41 2.84 -19.44
N ARG A 152 -15.53 1.84 -19.27
CA ARG A 152 -14.91 1.13 -20.40
C ARG A 152 -15.94 0.41 -21.27
N ALA A 153 -16.92 -0.26 -20.66
CA ALA A 153 -18.01 -0.91 -21.38
C ALA A 153 -18.91 0.09 -22.12
N GLU A 154 -19.00 1.33 -21.64
CA GLU A 154 -19.71 2.45 -22.28
C GLU A 154 -18.87 3.16 -23.37
N GLY A 155 -17.65 2.70 -23.65
CA GLY A 155 -16.80 3.21 -24.75
C GLY A 155 -15.63 4.11 -24.34
N ALA A 156 -15.42 4.38 -23.04
CA ALA A 156 -14.23 5.08 -22.58
C ALA A 156 -12.95 4.22 -22.76
N ASP A 157 -11.82 4.83 -23.13
CA ASP A 157 -10.54 4.12 -23.23
C ASP A 157 -9.88 4.05 -21.85
N VAL A 158 -10.21 2.99 -21.10
CA VAL A 158 -9.62 2.66 -19.80
C VAL A 158 -8.75 1.42 -19.92
N ARG A 159 -7.47 1.52 -19.56
CA ARG A 159 -6.51 0.42 -19.66
C ARG A 159 -5.92 0.05 -18.31
N MET A 160 -5.93 -1.25 -18.01
CA MET A 160 -5.20 -1.77 -16.85
C MET A 160 -3.71 -1.80 -17.15
N VAL A 161 -2.90 -1.35 -16.21
CA VAL A 161 -1.45 -1.50 -16.22
C VAL A 161 -0.93 -2.00 -14.88
N TYR A 162 0.31 -2.51 -14.85
CA TYR A 162 0.95 -3.01 -13.64
C TYR A 162 1.84 -1.96 -12.96
N SER A 163 2.20 -0.89 -13.67
CA SER A 163 3.05 0.17 -13.14
C SER A 163 2.81 1.53 -13.82
N ALA A 164 3.26 2.59 -13.17
CA ALA A 164 3.28 3.94 -13.75
C ALA A 164 4.18 4.04 -15.00
N LEU A 165 5.18 3.17 -15.12
CA LEU A 165 6.06 3.13 -16.30
C LEU A 165 5.36 2.53 -17.52
N ASP A 166 4.44 1.58 -17.33
CA ASP A 166 3.62 1.06 -18.42
C ASP A 166 2.67 2.16 -18.95
N ALA A 167 2.10 2.97 -18.06
CA ALA A 167 1.29 4.13 -18.43
C ALA A 167 2.11 5.17 -19.21
N LEU A 168 3.37 5.39 -18.83
CA LEU A 168 4.31 6.24 -19.54
C LEU A 168 4.59 5.72 -20.97
N GLU A 169 4.79 4.40 -21.13
CA GLU A 169 5.00 3.80 -22.45
C GLU A 169 3.75 3.94 -23.34
N ILE A 170 2.54 3.84 -22.77
CA ILE A 170 1.30 4.12 -23.48
C ILE A 170 1.27 5.59 -23.94
N ALA A 171 1.68 6.55 -23.10
CA ALA A 171 1.77 7.95 -23.49
C ALA A 171 2.74 8.19 -24.66
N ARG A 172 3.88 7.50 -24.65
CA ARG A 172 4.86 7.56 -25.75
C ARG A 172 4.32 6.97 -27.05
N ALA A 173 3.54 5.90 -26.98
CA ALA A 173 2.97 5.23 -28.14
C ALA A 173 1.78 5.99 -28.77
N HIS A 174 1.14 6.89 -28.02
CA HIS A 174 -0.05 7.63 -28.43
C HIS A 174 0.12 9.15 -28.27
N PRO A 175 1.00 9.79 -29.06
CA PRO A 175 1.32 11.22 -28.92
C PRO A 175 0.12 12.15 -29.21
N ASP A 176 -0.89 11.65 -29.92
CA ASP A 176 -2.15 12.33 -30.26
C ASP A 176 -3.21 12.23 -29.15
N ARG A 177 -2.93 11.48 -28.07
CA ARG A 177 -3.87 11.20 -26.99
C ARG A 177 -3.35 11.72 -25.66
N GLN A 178 -4.24 12.21 -24.80
CA GLN A 178 -3.92 12.55 -23.42
C GLN A 178 -3.96 11.28 -22.56
N VAL A 179 -2.83 10.87 -22.02
CA VAL A 179 -2.73 9.68 -21.18
C VAL A 179 -2.67 10.08 -19.71
N VAL A 180 -3.66 9.62 -18.95
CA VAL A 180 -3.81 9.97 -17.53
C VAL A 180 -3.57 8.73 -16.69
N TRP A 181 -2.53 8.75 -15.86
CA TRP A 181 -2.25 7.72 -14.87
C TRP A 181 -2.97 8.03 -13.56
N PHE A 182 -3.86 7.13 -13.14
CA PHE A 182 -4.52 7.25 -11.84
C PHE A 182 -3.57 6.80 -10.72
N ALA A 183 -2.77 7.74 -10.24
CA ALA A 183 -1.68 7.54 -9.30
C ALA A 183 -2.18 7.39 -7.86
N ILE A 184 -2.63 6.19 -7.50
CA ILE A 184 -2.89 5.76 -6.12
C ILE A 184 -1.66 5.05 -5.51
N GLY A 185 -1.69 4.80 -4.21
CA GLY A 185 -0.69 3.97 -3.54
C GLY A 185 -0.15 4.56 -2.24
N PHE A 186 0.50 3.71 -1.46
CA PHE A 186 1.32 4.11 -0.31
C PHE A 186 2.76 4.35 -0.75
N GLU A 187 3.66 4.56 0.21
CA GLU A 187 5.07 4.87 -0.01
C GLU A 187 5.80 3.76 -0.78
N THR A 188 5.25 2.55 -0.87
CA THR A 188 5.72 1.48 -1.76
C THR A 188 5.57 1.79 -3.24
N THR A 189 4.48 2.47 -3.62
CA THR A 189 4.11 2.73 -5.02
C THR A 189 4.57 4.11 -5.48
N ILE A 190 4.58 5.09 -4.57
CA ILE A 190 4.93 6.49 -4.87
C ILE A 190 6.29 6.63 -5.59
N PRO A 191 7.37 5.90 -5.25
CA PRO A 191 8.62 5.97 -6.00
C PRO A 191 8.46 5.65 -7.49
N GLY A 192 7.60 4.68 -7.84
CA GLY A 192 7.30 4.35 -9.23
C GLY A 192 6.61 5.51 -9.95
N ASN A 193 5.65 6.16 -9.29
CA ASN A 193 4.97 7.35 -9.80
C ASN A 193 5.96 8.51 -10.02
N ALA A 194 6.87 8.75 -9.07
CA ALA A 194 7.91 9.77 -9.17
C ALA A 194 8.84 9.48 -10.36
N MET A 195 9.29 8.23 -10.52
CA MET A 195 10.15 7.85 -11.63
C MET A 195 9.47 8.02 -12.99
N ALA A 196 8.17 7.74 -13.10
CA ALA A 196 7.43 7.98 -14.33
C ALA A 196 7.37 9.47 -14.69
N ALA A 197 7.10 10.35 -13.72
CA ALA A 197 7.10 11.81 -13.93
C ALA A 197 8.49 12.33 -14.33
N LEU A 198 9.55 11.88 -13.65
CA LEU A 198 10.93 12.25 -13.98
C LEU A 198 11.32 11.84 -15.41
N ARG A 199 10.95 10.62 -15.82
CA ARG A 199 11.21 10.12 -17.18
C ARG A 199 10.38 10.86 -18.22
N ALA A 200 9.10 11.09 -17.98
CA ALA A 200 8.24 11.88 -18.86
C ALA A 200 8.86 13.25 -19.15
N ARG A 201 9.36 13.92 -18.10
CA ARG A 201 10.02 15.24 -18.22
C ARG A 201 11.31 15.15 -19.02
N GLY A 202 12.16 14.18 -18.71
CA GLY A 202 13.42 13.95 -19.42
C GLY A 202 13.23 13.61 -20.90
N MET A 203 12.09 13.03 -21.26
CA MET A 203 11.69 12.71 -22.64
C MET A 203 10.92 13.85 -23.32
N GLY A 204 10.57 14.92 -22.61
CA GLY A 204 9.76 16.02 -23.14
C GLY A 204 8.32 15.60 -23.51
N LEU A 205 7.76 14.58 -22.87
CA LEU A 205 6.38 14.17 -23.11
C LEU A 205 5.40 15.22 -22.58
N ARG A 206 4.47 15.65 -23.43
CA ARG A 206 3.47 16.70 -23.13
C ARG A 206 2.05 16.15 -22.95
N ASN A 207 1.88 14.85 -23.07
CA ASN A 207 0.59 14.16 -23.07
C ASN A 207 0.45 13.15 -21.92
N PHE A 208 1.35 13.18 -20.93
CA PHE A 208 1.31 12.29 -19.77
C PHE A 208 0.95 13.07 -18.51
N TYR A 209 -0.15 12.68 -17.87
CA TYR A 209 -0.69 13.35 -16.69
C TYR A 209 -0.84 12.37 -15.53
N LEU A 210 -0.61 12.83 -14.31
CA LEU A 210 -0.83 12.09 -13.07
C LEU A 210 -2.07 12.65 -12.36
N LEU A 211 -3.08 11.81 -12.19
CA LEU A 211 -4.19 12.08 -11.28
C LEU A 211 -3.79 11.54 -9.89
N THR A 212 -3.20 12.40 -9.06
CA THR A 212 -2.65 11.97 -7.76
C THR A 212 -3.73 11.72 -6.72
N SER A 213 -3.72 10.52 -6.16
CA SER A 213 -4.50 10.11 -4.97
C SER A 213 -3.70 9.17 -4.08
N GLN A 214 -2.38 9.29 -4.15
CA GLN A 214 -1.43 8.56 -3.33
C GLN A 214 -1.33 9.16 -1.93
N VAL A 215 -1.05 8.32 -0.96
CA VAL A 215 -1.31 8.55 0.45
C VAL A 215 -0.12 8.12 1.31
N LEU A 216 0.01 8.71 2.50
CA LEU A 216 1.08 8.46 3.47
C LEU A 216 0.53 7.76 4.71
N LEU A 217 1.15 6.65 5.10
CA LEU A 217 0.66 5.86 6.22
C LEU A 217 0.85 6.53 7.60
N PRO A 218 2.00 7.16 7.93
CA PRO A 218 2.20 7.72 9.28
C PRO A 218 1.12 8.74 9.72
N PRO A 219 0.68 9.68 8.86
CA PRO A 219 -0.45 10.56 9.19
C PRO A 219 -1.77 9.81 9.46
N ALA A 220 -2.05 8.71 8.75
CA ALA A 220 -3.23 7.90 9.00
C ALA A 220 -3.15 7.15 10.34
N LEU A 221 -1.97 6.64 10.72
CA LEU A 221 -1.76 6.04 12.04
C LEU A 221 -2.02 7.05 13.17
N ARG A 222 -1.57 8.29 12.99
CA ARG A 222 -1.85 9.38 13.94
C ARG A 222 -3.35 9.65 14.06
N ALA A 223 -4.05 9.75 12.93
CA ALA A 223 -5.49 9.96 12.92
C ALA A 223 -6.27 8.83 13.63
N ILE A 224 -5.81 7.59 13.48
CA ILE A 224 -6.37 6.43 14.21
C ILE A 224 -6.14 6.54 15.70
N LEU A 225 -4.93 6.92 16.12
CA LEU A 225 -4.57 7.04 17.54
C LEU A 225 -5.26 8.23 18.23
N ASP A 226 -5.54 9.30 17.49
CA ASP A 226 -6.27 10.47 17.98
C ASP A 226 -7.80 10.24 18.03
N ALA A 227 -8.30 9.18 17.38
CA ALA A 227 -9.73 8.90 17.31
C ALA A 227 -10.24 8.30 18.65
N PRO A 228 -11.22 8.92 19.32
CA PRO A 228 -11.66 8.50 20.66
C PRO A 228 -12.44 7.17 20.65
N ASP A 229 -13.00 6.79 19.51
CA ASP A 229 -13.77 5.56 19.32
C ASP A 229 -12.91 4.37 18.88
N VAL A 230 -11.60 4.57 18.69
CA VAL A 230 -10.68 3.52 18.26
C VAL A 230 -9.80 3.07 19.42
N ARG A 231 -9.78 1.75 19.66
CA ARG A 231 -8.90 1.13 20.65
C ARG A 231 -7.87 0.24 19.96
N VAL A 232 -6.63 0.72 19.94
CA VAL A 232 -5.48 0.00 19.39
C VAL A 232 -4.35 0.02 20.41
N ASP A 233 -3.85 -1.16 20.75
CA ASP A 233 -2.79 -1.33 21.72
C ASP A 233 -1.41 -1.40 21.08
N ALA A 234 -1.33 -1.82 19.83
CA ALA A 234 -0.08 -1.97 19.08
C ALA A 234 -0.33 -2.05 17.58
N PHE A 235 0.74 -1.90 16.79
CA PHE A 235 0.68 -2.07 15.34
C PHE A 235 1.62 -3.13 14.81
N ILE A 236 1.15 -3.89 13.83
CA ILE A 236 2.02 -4.60 12.89
C ILE A 236 2.32 -3.61 11.75
N GLY A 237 3.55 -3.12 11.73
CA GLY A 237 4.02 -2.16 10.74
C GLY A 237 4.23 -2.81 9.38
N PRO A 238 3.93 -2.11 8.28
CA PRO A 238 3.97 -2.66 6.92
C PRO A 238 5.41 -2.92 6.46
N GLY A 239 5.72 -4.16 6.07
CA GLY A 239 7.07 -4.51 5.63
C GLY A 239 7.55 -3.68 4.45
N HIS A 240 6.81 -3.70 3.33
CA HIS A 240 7.20 -3.03 2.09
C HIS A 240 7.21 -1.50 2.20
N VAL A 241 6.26 -0.86 2.88
CA VAL A 241 6.30 0.60 3.09
C VAL A 241 7.56 0.97 3.88
N SER A 242 7.90 0.17 4.89
CA SER A 242 9.09 0.39 5.71
C SER A 242 10.40 0.14 4.97
N THR A 243 10.43 -0.65 3.89
CA THR A 243 11.64 -0.73 3.04
C THR A 243 11.93 0.59 2.34
N ILE A 244 10.89 1.41 2.11
CA ILE A 244 11.02 2.74 1.50
C ILE A 244 11.33 3.80 2.55
N ILE A 245 10.55 3.86 3.64
CA ILE A 245 10.63 4.99 4.59
C ILE A 245 11.44 4.69 5.86
N GLY A 246 11.85 3.44 6.08
CA GLY A 246 12.56 3.01 7.28
C GLY A 246 11.66 2.94 8.51
N THR A 247 12.26 3.00 9.69
CA THR A 247 11.55 2.90 10.99
C THR A 247 11.20 4.27 11.58
N GLU A 248 11.99 5.30 11.24
CA GLU A 248 11.89 6.63 11.84
C GLU A 248 10.49 7.25 11.79
N PRO A 249 9.75 7.18 10.66
CA PRO A 249 8.42 7.79 10.59
C PRO A 249 7.37 7.16 11.51
N TYR A 250 7.61 5.98 12.09
CA TYR A 250 6.69 5.32 13.03
C TYR A 250 7.01 5.62 14.49
N ARG A 251 8.16 6.23 14.78
CA ARG A 251 8.67 6.48 16.14
C ARG A 251 7.67 7.18 17.04
N PHE A 252 6.91 8.13 16.48
CA PHE A 252 5.88 8.87 17.21
C PHE A 252 4.82 7.97 17.86
N VAL A 253 4.52 6.81 17.27
CA VAL A 253 3.53 5.85 17.80
C VAL A 253 3.98 5.31 19.16
N ALA A 254 5.28 5.04 19.30
CA ALA A 254 5.89 4.60 20.55
C ALA A 254 6.09 5.77 21.51
N GLU A 255 6.75 6.85 21.05
CA GLU A 255 7.19 7.96 21.91
C GLU A 255 6.05 8.86 22.40
N GLU A 256 5.03 9.10 21.58
CA GLU A 256 3.92 10.00 21.93
C GLU A 256 2.68 9.26 22.45
N TYR A 257 2.40 8.05 21.95
CA TYR A 257 1.18 7.29 22.29
C TYR A 257 1.44 6.05 23.16
N GLY A 258 2.71 5.68 23.39
CA GLY A 258 3.08 4.52 24.19
C GLY A 258 2.61 3.20 23.57
N ARG A 259 2.57 3.11 22.23
CA ARG A 259 2.15 1.89 21.52
C ARG A 259 3.31 1.28 20.74
N PRO A 260 3.61 -0.02 20.93
CA PRO A 260 4.66 -0.67 20.17
C PRO A 260 4.27 -0.82 18.70
N VAL A 261 5.28 -0.76 17.83
CA VAL A 261 5.15 -1.04 16.39
C VAL A 261 6.18 -2.08 16.02
N VAL A 262 5.76 -3.21 15.47
CA VAL A 262 6.70 -4.21 14.95
C VAL A 262 6.55 -4.32 13.44
N ILE A 263 7.59 -3.92 12.72
CA ILE A 263 7.62 -4.00 11.25
C ILE A 263 7.83 -5.46 10.83
N SER A 264 6.83 -6.02 10.17
CA SER A 264 6.73 -7.46 9.85
C SER A 264 6.91 -7.76 8.37
N GLY A 265 7.47 -8.94 8.08
CA GLY A 265 7.36 -9.56 6.77
C GLY A 265 5.94 -10.10 6.52
N PHE A 266 5.77 -10.86 5.43
CA PHE A 266 4.46 -11.29 4.92
C PHE A 266 4.20 -12.79 5.08
N GLU A 267 5.20 -13.54 5.53
CA GLU A 267 5.07 -14.99 5.74
C GLU A 267 4.45 -15.29 7.11
N PRO A 268 3.82 -16.47 7.30
CA PRO A 268 3.11 -16.76 8.54
C PRO A 268 4.02 -16.73 9.78
N LEU A 269 5.27 -17.20 9.66
CA LEU A 269 6.24 -17.09 10.77
C LEU A 269 6.63 -15.64 11.06
N ASP A 270 6.69 -14.77 10.05
CA ASP A 270 6.99 -13.35 10.26
C ASP A 270 5.91 -12.67 11.11
N LEU A 271 4.66 -12.93 10.77
CA LEU A 271 3.51 -12.36 11.45
C LEU A 271 3.38 -12.90 12.88
N LEU A 272 3.48 -14.23 13.07
CA LEU A 272 3.42 -14.83 14.41
C LEU A 272 4.57 -14.34 15.30
N GLN A 273 5.78 -14.22 14.76
CA GLN A 273 6.91 -13.68 15.51
C GLN A 273 6.70 -12.21 15.85
N SER A 274 6.19 -11.41 14.93
CA SER A 274 5.90 -9.98 15.18
C SER A 274 4.84 -9.79 16.26
N ILE A 275 3.79 -10.61 16.25
CA ILE A 275 2.78 -10.61 17.31
C ILE A 275 3.40 -10.99 18.66
N LEU A 276 4.25 -12.03 18.70
CA LEU A 276 4.98 -12.41 19.91
C LEU A 276 5.89 -11.29 20.43
N MET A 277 6.57 -10.56 19.54
CA MET A 277 7.40 -9.40 19.90
C MET A 277 6.55 -8.28 20.52
N ILE A 278 5.40 -7.97 19.92
CA ILE A 278 4.43 -7.00 20.47
C ILE A 278 3.96 -7.42 21.85
N VAL A 279 3.52 -8.68 22.02
CA VAL A 279 3.01 -9.18 23.31
C VAL A 279 4.09 -9.07 24.39
N ARG A 280 5.34 -9.41 24.07
CA ARG A 280 6.46 -9.27 25.02
C ARG A 280 6.68 -7.83 25.45
N GLN A 281 6.70 -6.89 24.50
CA GLN A 281 6.81 -5.47 24.84
C GLN A 281 5.70 -5.02 25.79
N LEU A 282 4.44 -5.40 25.51
CA LEU A 282 3.29 -5.03 26.35
C LEU A 282 3.35 -5.67 27.75
N VAL A 283 3.81 -6.92 27.86
CA VAL A 283 4.02 -7.60 29.16
C VAL A 283 5.15 -6.94 29.96
N GLU A 284 6.18 -6.45 29.26
CA GLU A 284 7.34 -5.76 29.86
C GLU A 284 7.06 -4.27 30.16
N GLY A 285 5.89 -3.74 29.76
CA GLY A 285 5.58 -2.32 29.88
C GLY A 285 6.42 -1.43 28.95
N ARG A 286 6.98 -1.99 27.87
CA ARG A 286 7.75 -1.28 26.84
C ARG A 286 6.87 -0.91 25.66
N ALA A 287 7.27 0.15 24.95
CA ALA A 287 6.71 0.53 23.67
C ALA A 287 7.83 1.07 22.78
N GLU A 288 8.23 0.27 21.78
CA GLU A 288 9.32 0.58 20.86
C GLU A 288 8.93 0.23 19.42
N VAL A 289 9.65 0.83 18.47
CA VAL A 289 9.58 0.43 17.05
C VAL A 289 10.66 -0.62 16.80
N GLU A 290 10.25 -1.88 16.65
CA GLU A 290 11.15 -2.99 16.35
C GLU A 290 10.98 -3.49 14.91
N VAL A 291 12.04 -4.07 14.37
CA VAL A 291 12.05 -4.65 13.02
C VAL A 291 12.17 -6.16 13.14
N GLN A 292 11.09 -6.87 12.82
CA GLN A 292 11.11 -8.30 12.58
C GLN A 292 11.62 -8.58 11.16
N TYR A 293 11.23 -7.76 10.18
CA TYR A 293 11.59 -7.92 8.77
C TYR A 293 13.02 -7.44 8.41
N ARG A 294 14.01 -7.77 9.25
CA ARG A 294 15.41 -7.28 9.15
C ARG A 294 16.09 -7.62 7.83
N ARG A 295 15.63 -8.67 7.16
CA ARG A 295 16.15 -9.11 5.86
C ARG A 295 15.86 -8.13 4.72
N ALA A 296 14.89 -7.22 4.87
CA ALA A 296 14.48 -6.31 3.81
C ALA A 296 14.40 -4.84 4.25
N VAL A 297 14.19 -4.55 5.54
CA VAL A 297 13.95 -3.18 6.02
C VAL A 297 15.23 -2.53 6.55
N PRO A 298 15.83 -1.58 5.82
CA PRO A 298 16.92 -0.77 6.34
C PRO A 298 16.37 0.28 7.33
N PRO A 299 17.10 0.60 8.44
CA PRO A 299 16.61 1.55 9.44
C PRO A 299 16.23 2.93 8.88
N ARG A 300 16.98 3.42 7.88
CA ARG A 300 16.78 4.75 7.26
C ARG A 300 15.94 4.72 5.97
N GLY A 301 15.38 3.57 5.62
CA GLY A 301 14.65 3.42 4.36
C GLY A 301 15.56 3.43 3.13
N ASN A 302 14.95 3.59 1.95
CA ASN A 302 15.64 3.61 0.67
C ASN A 302 15.94 5.06 0.24
N PRO A 303 17.22 5.50 0.28
CA PRO A 303 17.57 6.88 0.02
C PRO A 303 17.34 7.30 -1.45
N ILE A 304 17.34 6.36 -2.41
CA ILE A 304 17.07 6.67 -3.82
C ILE A 304 15.57 6.95 -4.00
N ALA A 305 14.73 6.07 -3.45
CA ALA A 305 13.28 6.22 -3.49
C ALA A 305 12.82 7.51 -2.81
N LEU A 306 13.32 7.77 -1.59
CA LEU A 306 13.00 8.98 -0.84
C LEU A 306 13.38 10.27 -1.58
N ARG A 307 14.54 10.29 -2.27
CA ARG A 307 14.94 11.43 -3.09
C ARG A 307 14.01 11.64 -4.28
N ALA A 308 13.67 10.58 -5.02
CA ALA A 308 12.76 10.67 -6.17
C ALA A 308 11.38 11.18 -5.74
N MET A 309 10.84 10.65 -4.64
CA MET A 309 9.58 11.12 -4.06
C MET A 309 9.64 12.60 -3.70
N ALA A 310 10.71 13.02 -2.99
CA ALA A 310 10.87 14.40 -2.54
C ALA A 310 11.10 15.41 -3.69
N GLU A 311 11.70 14.97 -4.80
CA GLU A 311 11.92 15.78 -5.99
C GLU A 311 10.62 16.07 -6.73
N VAL A 312 9.72 15.09 -6.84
CA VAL A 312 8.48 15.20 -7.65
C VAL A 312 7.29 15.70 -6.83
N PHE A 313 7.19 15.28 -5.57
CA PHE A 313 5.99 15.47 -4.77
C PHE A 313 6.21 16.33 -3.53
N ARG A 314 5.10 16.87 -3.01
CA ARG A 314 5.02 17.58 -1.73
C ARG A 314 3.83 17.08 -0.92
N PRO A 315 3.93 17.05 0.43
CA PRO A 315 2.78 16.76 1.29
C PRO A 315 1.62 17.70 1.01
N VAL A 316 0.42 17.13 0.95
CA VAL A 316 -0.84 17.86 0.81
C VAL A 316 -1.86 17.29 1.78
N THR A 317 -2.88 18.10 2.10
CA THR A 317 -4.08 17.60 2.77
C THR A 317 -4.83 16.72 1.80
N GLN A 318 -5.24 15.54 2.24
CA GLN A 318 -5.87 14.52 1.40
C GLN A 318 -7.07 13.92 2.12
N GLU A 319 -8.14 13.69 1.38
CA GLU A 319 -9.28 12.90 1.86
C GLU A 319 -8.92 11.41 1.84
N TRP A 320 -9.29 10.72 2.91
CA TRP A 320 -9.18 9.28 3.06
C TRP A 320 -10.58 8.71 3.29
N ARG A 321 -10.93 7.69 2.51
CA ARG A 321 -12.17 6.95 2.73
C ARG A 321 -12.17 6.38 4.15
N GLY A 322 -13.17 6.75 4.93
CA GLY A 322 -13.34 6.29 6.31
C GLY A 322 -12.56 7.03 7.39
N LEU A 323 -11.53 7.81 7.02
CA LEU A 323 -10.75 8.61 7.98
C LEU A 323 -10.99 10.13 7.81
N GLY A 324 -11.67 10.54 6.75
CA GLY A 324 -11.96 11.94 6.49
C GLY A 324 -10.78 12.69 5.88
N VAL A 325 -10.76 14.02 6.03
CA VAL A 325 -9.71 14.88 5.47
C VAL A 325 -8.55 14.98 6.45
N LEU A 326 -7.40 14.44 6.07
CA LEU A 326 -6.22 14.35 6.93
C LEU A 326 -5.12 15.31 6.43
N PRO A 327 -4.56 16.18 7.30
CA PRO A 327 -3.49 17.09 6.91
C PRO A 327 -2.20 16.34 6.57
N GLU A 328 -1.48 16.82 5.55
CA GLU A 328 -0.18 16.29 5.12
C GLU A 328 -0.15 14.76 4.92
N SER A 329 -1.28 14.18 4.54
CA SER A 329 -1.49 12.73 4.44
C SER A 329 -1.50 12.20 3.01
N GLY A 330 -1.45 13.10 2.02
CA GLY A 330 -1.29 12.75 0.61
C GLY A 330 -0.05 13.42 0.01
N LEU A 331 0.23 13.08 -1.24
CA LEU A 331 1.31 13.70 -2.01
C LEU A 331 0.80 14.21 -3.34
N GLY A 332 0.83 15.54 -3.51
CA GLY A 332 0.55 16.22 -4.77
C GLY A 332 1.84 16.58 -5.50
N LEU A 333 1.74 16.86 -6.80
CA LEU A 333 2.87 17.31 -7.60
C LEU A 333 3.41 18.65 -7.09
N ARG A 334 4.73 18.80 -7.17
CA ARG A 334 5.38 20.09 -6.96
C ARG A 334 5.17 21.03 -8.15
N PRO A 335 5.29 22.36 -7.96
CA PRO A 335 5.11 23.33 -9.03
C PRO A 335 5.97 23.07 -10.28
N GLU A 336 7.15 22.48 -10.13
CA GLU A 336 8.09 22.14 -11.20
C GLU A 336 7.65 20.95 -12.07
N PHE A 337 6.52 20.30 -11.72
CA PHE A 337 5.88 19.22 -12.47
C PHE A 337 4.40 19.52 -12.74
N ALA A 338 4.01 20.79 -12.61
CA ALA A 338 2.64 21.25 -12.76
C ALA A 338 2.00 20.91 -14.12
N GLU A 339 2.81 20.83 -15.17
CA GLU A 339 2.40 20.48 -16.52
C GLU A 339 1.89 19.04 -16.64
N MET A 340 2.23 18.17 -15.67
CA MET A 340 1.77 16.79 -15.60
C MET A 340 0.59 16.62 -14.63
N ASP A 341 0.08 17.68 -14.03
CA ASP A 341 -1.01 17.59 -13.06
C ASP A 341 -2.36 17.45 -13.78
N ALA A 342 -3.01 16.30 -13.59
CA ALA A 342 -4.32 16.05 -14.19
C ALA A 342 -5.39 17.01 -13.65
N ASP A 343 -5.31 17.43 -12.38
CA ASP A 343 -6.26 18.39 -11.81
C ASP A 343 -6.14 19.77 -12.52
N ARG A 344 -4.95 20.10 -13.05
CA ARG A 344 -4.72 21.31 -13.85
C ARG A 344 -5.08 21.14 -15.33
N ALA A 345 -4.88 19.95 -15.88
CA ALA A 345 -5.20 19.65 -17.27
C ALA A 345 -6.73 19.53 -17.51
N PHE A 346 -7.48 19.16 -16.48
CA PHE A 346 -8.94 18.98 -16.52
C PHE A 346 -9.65 19.78 -15.41
N PRO A 347 -9.52 21.13 -15.39
CA PRO A 347 -9.96 21.97 -14.26
C PRO A 347 -11.49 21.95 -14.06
N ASP A 348 -12.26 21.71 -15.13
CA ASP A 348 -13.72 21.63 -15.08
C ASP A 348 -14.23 20.31 -14.47
N ILE A 349 -13.34 19.34 -14.23
CA ILE A 349 -13.67 18.03 -13.68
C ILE A 349 -13.09 17.94 -12.27
N ALA A 350 -13.67 18.69 -11.33
CA ALA A 350 -13.26 18.66 -9.94
C ALA A 350 -13.88 17.47 -9.18
N PRO A 351 -13.18 16.91 -8.17
CA PRO A 351 -13.78 15.92 -7.28
C PRO A 351 -14.81 16.63 -6.39
N GLY A 352 -16.10 16.45 -6.68
CA GLY A 352 -17.19 16.91 -5.81
C GLY A 352 -17.34 16.03 -4.56
N GLU A 353 -18.13 16.48 -3.59
CA GLU A 353 -18.46 15.66 -2.42
C GLU A 353 -19.23 14.40 -2.83
N LEU A 354 -18.69 13.24 -2.45
CA LEU A 354 -19.31 11.96 -2.73
C LEU A 354 -19.00 10.96 -1.61
N PRO A 355 -19.81 10.95 -0.54
CA PRO A 355 -19.65 9.99 0.54
C PRO A 355 -19.93 8.55 0.08
N ASP A 356 -19.43 7.58 0.84
CA ASP A 356 -19.81 6.19 0.67
C ASP A 356 -21.32 5.98 0.91
N PRO A 357 -21.93 4.94 0.33
CA PRO A 357 -23.32 4.60 0.61
C PRO A 357 -23.56 4.38 2.11
N ARG A 358 -24.65 4.93 2.66
CA ARG A 358 -24.96 4.86 4.11
C ARG A 358 -25.01 3.43 4.66
N ALA A 359 -25.40 2.47 3.85
CA ALA A 359 -25.47 1.05 4.25
C ALA A 359 -24.08 0.38 4.34
N CYS A 360 -23.04 0.98 3.76
CA CYS A 360 -21.69 0.43 3.75
C CYS A 360 -20.91 0.89 4.99
N ALA A 361 -20.37 -0.06 5.75
CA ALA A 361 -19.54 0.22 6.93
C ALA A 361 -18.03 0.22 6.62
N CYS A 362 -17.61 0.32 5.35
CA CYS A 362 -16.19 0.22 4.96
C CYS A 362 -15.31 1.24 5.71
N GLY A 363 -15.80 2.46 5.96
CA GLY A 363 -15.06 3.44 6.76
C GLY A 363 -14.88 3.07 8.24
N GLU A 364 -15.88 2.44 8.86
CA GLU A 364 -15.77 1.91 10.23
C GLU A 364 -14.83 0.70 10.28
N ILE A 365 -14.84 -0.12 9.24
CA ILE A 365 -13.96 -1.29 9.09
C ILE A 365 -12.50 -0.87 8.95
N LEU A 366 -12.20 0.11 8.10
CA LEU A 366 -10.84 0.63 7.91
C LEU A 366 -10.25 1.26 9.18
N ARG A 367 -11.10 1.73 10.10
CA ARG A 367 -10.68 2.25 11.42
C ARG A 367 -10.63 1.17 12.50
N GLY A 368 -11.09 -0.05 12.21
CA GLY A 368 -11.17 -1.13 13.18
C GLY A 368 -12.31 -1.01 14.20
N VAL A 369 -13.27 -0.11 13.96
CA VAL A 369 -14.46 0.09 14.82
C VAL A 369 -15.47 -1.05 14.60
N ARG A 370 -15.55 -1.57 13.37
CA ARG A 370 -16.36 -2.74 13.01
C ARG A 370 -15.55 -3.74 12.23
N THR A 371 -15.99 -4.98 12.23
CA THR A 371 -15.51 -6.06 11.39
C THR A 371 -16.45 -6.26 10.20
N PRO A 372 -15.98 -6.85 9.09
CA PRO A 372 -16.84 -7.08 7.94
C PRO A 372 -18.15 -7.86 8.22
N PRO A 373 -18.17 -8.92 9.07
CA PRO A 373 -19.42 -9.55 9.50
C PRO A 373 -20.44 -8.64 10.20
N GLU A 374 -19.99 -7.53 10.81
CA GLU A 374 -20.86 -6.56 11.49
C GLU A 374 -21.45 -5.52 10.51
N CYS A 375 -21.06 -5.56 9.23
CA CYS A 375 -21.63 -4.68 8.21
C CYS A 375 -22.95 -5.28 7.66
N PRO A 376 -24.07 -4.51 7.65
CA PRO A 376 -25.41 -5.04 7.34
C PRO A 376 -25.56 -5.55 5.90
N VAL A 377 -24.71 -5.07 4.99
CA VAL A 377 -24.73 -5.46 3.56
C VAL A 377 -23.64 -6.46 3.21
N PHE A 378 -22.80 -6.88 4.17
CA PHE A 378 -21.69 -7.79 3.88
C PHE A 378 -22.20 -9.15 3.41
N GLY A 379 -21.70 -9.59 2.25
CA GLY A 379 -21.99 -10.92 1.70
C GLY A 379 -23.42 -11.12 1.22
N THR A 380 -24.25 -10.08 1.28
CA THR A 380 -25.62 -10.05 0.76
C THR A 380 -25.70 -8.97 -0.33
N GLY A 381 -25.97 -7.72 0.05
CA GLY A 381 -26.03 -6.58 -0.88
C GLY A 381 -24.66 -6.12 -1.38
N CYS A 382 -23.57 -6.52 -0.71
CA CYS A 382 -22.19 -6.25 -1.10
C CYS A 382 -21.42 -7.57 -1.21
N THR A 383 -21.11 -8.00 -2.43
CA THR A 383 -20.31 -9.19 -2.74
C THR A 383 -19.12 -8.82 -3.63
N PRO A 384 -18.14 -9.71 -3.85
CA PRO A 384 -17.08 -9.46 -4.81
C PRO A 384 -17.60 -9.16 -6.21
N GLU A 385 -18.72 -9.74 -6.64
CA GLU A 385 -19.36 -9.50 -7.95
C GLU A 385 -20.07 -8.14 -7.98
N HIS A 386 -20.78 -7.79 -6.90
CA HIS A 386 -21.53 -6.55 -6.74
C HIS A 386 -21.01 -5.75 -5.52
N PRO A 387 -19.83 -5.11 -5.63
CA PRO A 387 -19.24 -4.40 -4.51
C PRO A 387 -19.91 -3.05 -4.29
N LEU A 388 -20.42 -2.81 -3.07
CA LEU A 388 -20.91 -1.49 -2.66
C LEU A 388 -19.80 -0.58 -2.14
N GLY A 389 -18.69 -1.15 -1.66
CA GLY A 389 -17.57 -0.40 -1.09
C GLY A 389 -16.22 -0.98 -1.54
N ALA A 390 -15.19 -0.13 -1.53
CA ALA A 390 -13.85 -0.50 -2.01
C ALA A 390 -13.22 -1.66 -1.21
N CYS A 391 -13.56 -1.81 0.07
CA CYS A 391 -13.11 -2.91 0.92
C CYS A 391 -13.46 -4.31 0.37
N MET A 392 -14.49 -4.45 -0.48
CA MET A 392 -14.92 -5.71 -1.10
C MET A 392 -14.29 -5.93 -2.50
N VAL A 393 -13.62 -4.91 -3.04
CA VAL A 393 -13.06 -4.93 -4.40
C VAL A 393 -11.64 -5.46 -4.43
N SER A 394 -10.77 -4.85 -3.62
CA SER A 394 -9.35 -5.18 -3.64
C SER A 394 -9.11 -6.53 -2.96
N PRO A 395 -8.23 -7.40 -3.49
CA PRO A 395 -7.81 -8.62 -2.80
C PRO A 395 -7.10 -8.36 -1.47
N GLU A 396 -6.60 -7.13 -1.29
CA GLU A 396 -6.00 -6.59 -0.07
C GLU A 396 -7.04 -5.97 0.89
N GLY A 397 -8.31 -5.89 0.46
CA GLY A 397 -9.39 -5.33 1.26
C GLY A 397 -9.88 -6.30 2.34
N ALA A 398 -10.09 -5.79 3.55
CA ALA A 398 -10.58 -6.58 4.67
C ALA A 398 -11.89 -7.32 4.33
N CYS A 399 -12.88 -6.65 3.70
CA CYS A 399 -14.14 -7.32 3.37
C CYS A 399 -13.96 -8.45 2.36
N ALA A 400 -13.15 -8.24 1.32
CA ALA A 400 -12.85 -9.27 0.32
C ALA A 400 -12.14 -10.48 0.95
N ALA A 401 -11.18 -10.24 1.85
CA ALA A 401 -10.49 -11.30 2.58
C ALA A 401 -11.45 -12.10 3.47
N TYR A 402 -12.27 -11.44 4.28
CA TYR A 402 -13.31 -12.10 5.07
C TYR A 402 -14.29 -12.88 4.19
N TYR A 403 -14.65 -12.37 3.02
CA TYR A 403 -15.63 -13.05 2.15
C TYR A 403 -15.03 -14.33 1.57
N ARG A 404 -13.80 -14.24 1.06
CA ARG A 404 -13.10 -15.34 0.39
C ARG A 404 -12.77 -16.50 1.33
N TYR A 405 -12.39 -16.20 2.57
CA TYR A 405 -11.89 -17.20 3.52
C TYR A 405 -12.94 -17.58 4.59
N ARG A 406 -14.21 -17.19 4.41
CA ARG A 406 -15.30 -17.68 5.24
C ARG A 406 -15.50 -19.18 5.00
N PRO A 407 -15.81 -19.97 6.05
CA PRO A 407 -16.43 -21.27 5.86
C PRO A 407 -17.78 -21.05 5.17
N HIS A 408 -17.87 -21.34 3.87
CA HIS A 408 -19.15 -21.27 3.16
C HIS A 408 -20.10 -22.31 3.79
N ARG A 409 -21.17 -21.84 4.44
CA ARG A 409 -22.21 -22.72 5.02
C ARG A 409 -23.07 -23.41 3.95
N ASP A 410 -22.92 -23.03 2.69
CA ASP A 410 -23.61 -23.61 1.55
C ASP A 410 -22.57 -24.30 0.67
N GLY A 411 -22.63 -25.63 0.55
CA GLY A 411 -21.66 -26.52 -0.10
C GLY A 411 -21.41 -26.31 -1.60
N ARG A 412 -21.10 -25.09 -2.03
CA ARG A 412 -20.48 -24.80 -3.33
C ARG A 412 -18.98 -24.72 -3.11
N GLU A 413 -18.25 -25.74 -3.56
CA GLU A 413 -16.80 -25.73 -3.60
C GLU A 413 -16.32 -24.43 -4.26
N GLY A 414 -15.57 -23.63 -3.49
CA GLY A 414 -14.86 -22.49 -4.04
C GLY A 414 -13.89 -23.00 -5.10
N ALA A 415 -14.07 -22.58 -6.35
CA ALA A 415 -13.14 -22.92 -7.42
C ALA A 415 -11.71 -22.50 -7.01
N PRO A 416 -10.71 -23.38 -7.18
CA PRO A 416 -9.33 -22.98 -6.93
C PRO A 416 -8.96 -21.88 -7.91
N ALA A 417 -8.70 -20.68 -7.41
CA ALA A 417 -8.27 -19.58 -8.25
C ALA A 417 -6.85 -19.85 -8.77
N ALA A 418 -6.67 -19.74 -10.09
CA ALA A 418 -5.38 -19.72 -10.74
C ALA A 418 -4.46 -18.72 -10.05
N ALA A 419 -3.22 -19.12 -9.80
CA ALA A 419 -2.18 -18.29 -9.22
C ALA A 419 -2.02 -17.02 -10.04
N THR A 420 -2.57 -15.90 -9.56
CA THR A 420 -2.17 -14.59 -10.04
C THR A 420 -0.78 -14.37 -9.45
N PRO A 421 0.27 -14.14 -10.27
CA PRO A 421 1.60 -13.92 -9.74
C PRO A 421 1.52 -12.70 -8.80
N ALA A 422 2.04 -12.86 -7.59
CA ALA A 422 2.30 -11.75 -6.69
C ALA A 422 2.99 -10.64 -7.49
N SER A 423 2.55 -9.40 -7.32
CA SER A 423 3.16 -8.21 -7.90
C SER A 423 4.65 -8.19 -7.52
N GLY A 424 5.47 -8.76 -8.40
CA GLY A 424 6.90 -8.84 -8.22
C GLY A 424 7.47 -7.45 -8.24
N ALA A 425 8.14 -7.07 -7.15
CA ALA A 425 9.12 -6.00 -7.19
C ALA A 425 10.10 -6.32 -8.32
N ALA A 426 9.98 -5.61 -9.44
CA ALA A 426 10.85 -5.77 -10.59
C ALA A 426 12.27 -5.34 -10.19
N ALA A 427 13.11 -6.33 -9.90
CA ALA A 427 14.55 -6.16 -9.93
C ALA A 427 14.93 -5.86 -11.38
N ALA A 428 15.25 -4.60 -11.66
CA ALA A 428 15.71 -4.17 -12.97
C ALA A 428 17.12 -4.71 -13.24
N THR A 429 17.21 -5.78 -14.03
CA THR A 429 18.46 -6.23 -14.63
C THR A 429 18.64 -5.53 -15.97
N PHE A 430 19.56 -4.56 -16.04
CA PHE A 430 19.97 -3.92 -17.29
C PHE A 430 20.75 -4.93 -18.15
N ALA A 431 20.20 -5.32 -19.30
CA ALA A 431 20.96 -5.99 -20.36
C ALA A 431 21.51 -4.93 -21.33
N ALA A 432 22.84 -4.83 -21.38
CA ALA A 432 23.55 -3.98 -22.32
C ALA A 432 23.35 -4.48 -23.77
N GLY A 433 22.93 -3.58 -24.65
CA GLY A 433 22.83 -3.84 -26.08
C GLY A 433 24.21 -4.16 -26.68
N ARG A 434 24.25 -5.18 -27.53
CA ARG A 434 25.31 -5.33 -28.53
C ARG A 434 24.69 -5.11 -29.90
N ALA A 435 25.21 -4.08 -30.56
CA ALA A 435 25.02 -3.83 -31.98
C ALA A 435 25.45 -5.06 -32.81
N ALA A 436 24.64 -5.41 -33.79
CA ALA A 436 25.03 -6.28 -34.89
C ALA A 436 25.94 -5.51 -35.85
N PRO A 437 27.02 -6.12 -36.38
CA PRO A 437 27.57 -5.69 -37.65
C PRO A 437 26.87 -6.46 -38.78
N GLY A 438 26.52 -5.73 -39.84
CA GLY A 438 26.12 -6.33 -41.10
C GLY A 438 27.25 -7.11 -41.76
N GLY A 439 26.86 -8.01 -42.66
CA GLY A 439 27.76 -8.76 -43.53
C GLY A 439 26.94 -9.62 -44.49
N GLU A 440 26.87 -9.18 -45.74
CA GLU A 440 26.38 -9.93 -46.89
C GLU A 440 27.14 -11.24 -47.08
N SER A 441 26.46 -12.31 -47.52
CA SER A 441 26.83 -13.06 -48.74
C SER A 441 25.98 -14.32 -48.92
N ARG A 442 25.35 -14.38 -50.10
CA ARG A 442 24.77 -15.53 -50.84
C ARG A 442 23.46 -16.13 -50.36
#